data_AF-A0A7V3KMN2-F1
#
_entry.id   AF-A0A7V3KMN2-F1
#
_cell.length_a   1.000
_cell.length_b   1.000
_cell.length_c   1.000
_cell.angle_alpha   90.00
_cell.angle_beta   90.00
_cell.angle_gamma   90.00
#
_symmetry.space_group_name_H-M   'P 1'
#
loop_
_entity.id
_entity.type
_entity.pdbx_description
1 polymer ?
#
loop_
_entity_poly.entity_id
_entity_poly.type
_entity_poly.pdbx_seq_one_letter_code
_entity_poly.pdbx_strand_id
1 'polypeptide(L)' 'MPKVSRKFIERLKLGTQPAYRVAWRAKIHPVILSKLIHGAEKVWPNDRRIIAVGKILGLSPEECFEEECFEFENGKEL' A
#
# COMPACT_ATOMS: atom_id res chain seq x y z
N MET A 1 -12.87 -6.02 -0.71
CA MET A 1 -12.34 -4.69 -1.11
C MET A 1 -10.87 -4.66 -0.74
N PRO A 2 -9.98 -4.22 -1.63
CA PRO A 2 -8.56 -4.28 -1.35
C PRO A 2 -8.18 -3.48 -0.11
N LYS A 3 -7.33 -4.07 0.72
CA LYS A 3 -6.76 -3.41 1.89
C LYS A 3 -5.26 -3.36 1.76
N VAL A 4 -4.67 -2.36 2.41
CA VAL A 4 -3.22 -2.27 2.58
C VAL A 4 -2.77 -3.42 3.46
N SER A 5 -1.72 -4.13 3.05
CA SER A 5 -1.24 -5.29 3.80
C SER A 5 -0.73 -4.89 5.18
N ARG A 6 -0.81 -5.83 6.13
CA ARG A 6 -0.18 -5.68 7.45
C ARG A 6 1.33 -5.42 7.31
N LYS A 7 2.00 -6.10 6.38
CA LYS A 7 3.43 -5.95 6.09
C LYS A 7 3.79 -4.52 5.69
N PHE A 8 2.98 -3.88 4.84
CA PHE A 8 3.15 -2.48 4.46
C PHE A 8 3.05 -1.56 5.67
N ILE A 9 2.03 -1.76 6.51
CA ILE A 9 1.81 -0.94 7.72
C ILE A 9 2.98 -1.10 8.70
N GLU A 10 3.45 -2.33 8.91
CA GLU A 10 4.60 -2.62 9.77
C GLU A 10 5.88 -1.96 9.25
N ARG A 11 6.16 -2.06 7.94
CA ARG A 11 7.33 -1.41 7.33
C ARG A 11 7.27 0.11 7.41
N LEU A 12 6.08 0.68 7.30
CA LEU A 12 5.86 2.12 7.48
C LEU A 12 6.07 2.56 8.93
N LYS A 13 5.68 1.75 9.92
CA LYS A 13 5.81 2.05 11.36
C LYS A 13 7.22 1.81 11.91
N LEU A 14 7.85 0.72 11.50
CA LEU A 14 9.18 0.29 11.96
C LEU A 14 10.31 0.92 11.13
N GLY A 15 9.97 1.64 10.06
CA GLY A 15 10.93 2.35 9.24
C GLY A 15 11.65 3.46 10.02
N THR A 16 12.88 3.78 9.61
CA THR A 16 13.67 4.87 10.21
C THR A 16 13.13 6.26 9.89
N GLN A 17 12.27 6.37 8.88
CA GLN A 17 11.68 7.63 8.45
C GLN A 17 10.26 7.77 8.98
N PRO A 18 9.88 8.94 9.53
CA PRO A 18 8.49 9.22 9.86
C PRO A 18 7.57 9.08 8.63
N ALA A 19 6.36 8.55 8.83
CA ALA A 19 5.42 8.25 7.76
C ALA A 19 5.10 9.46 6.84
N TYR A 20 5.07 10.68 7.39
CA TYR A 20 4.83 11.89 6.60
C TYR A 20 5.97 12.17 5.60
N ARG A 21 7.23 11.85 5.92
CA ARG A 21 8.36 12.00 5.01
C ARG A 21 8.29 10.98 3.88
N VAL A 22 7.89 9.75 4.21
CA VAL A 22 7.65 8.70 3.21
C VAL A 22 6.54 9.13 2.25
N ALA A 23 5.44 9.68 2.76
CA ALA A 23 4.34 10.21 1.96
C ALA A 23 4.81 11.29 0.97
N TRP A 24 5.58 12.29 1.44
CA TRP A 24 6.10 13.34 0.57
C TRP A 24 7.04 12.80 -0.51
N ARG A 25 7.90 11.85 -0.18
CA ARG A 25 8.77 11.19 -1.17
C ARG A 25 7.97 10.40 -2.21
N ALA A 26 6.80 9.85 -1.83
CA ALA A 26 5.85 9.22 -2.74
C ALA A 26 4.99 10.21 -3.53
N LYS A 27 5.18 11.52 -3.34
CA LYS A 27 4.35 12.59 -3.91
C LYS A 27 2.87 12.44 -3.55
N ILE A 28 2.59 11.95 -2.34
CA ILE A 28 1.24 11.89 -1.78
C ILE A 28 1.14 12.76 -0.52
N HIS A 29 -0.03 13.32 -0.29
CA HIS A 29 -0.24 14.10 0.93
C HIS A 29 -0.30 13.18 2.16
N PRO A 30 0.35 13.50 3.29
CA PRO A 30 0.38 12.64 4.48
C PRO A 30 -1.02 12.27 5.02
N VAL A 31 -1.98 13.20 4.94
CA VAL A 31 -3.37 12.93 5.32
C VAL A 31 -4.02 11.88 4.42
N ILE A 32 -3.71 11.87 3.12
CA ILE A 32 -4.23 10.85 2.19
C ILE A 32 -3.63 9.49 2.55
N LEU A 33 -2.32 9.43 2.81
CA LEU A 33 -1.68 8.19 3.29
C LEU A 33 -2.38 7.67 4.55
N SER A 34 -2.62 8.55 5.53
CA SER A 34 -3.33 8.20 6.76
C SER A 34 -4.73 7.65 6.48
N LYS A 35 -5.51 8.27 5.61
CA LYS A 35 -6.84 7.79 5.25
C LYS A 35 -6.81 6.40 4.60
N LEU A 36 -5.83 6.15 3.72
CA LEU A 36 -5.69 4.87 3.03
C LEU A 36 -5.32 3.73 4.00
N ILE A 37 -4.34 3.95 4.90
CA ILE A 37 -3.90 2.91 5.84
C ILE A 37 -4.92 2.61 6.95
N HIS A 38 -5.79 3.56 7.30
CA HIS A 38 -6.86 3.38 8.28
C HIS A 38 -8.20 2.98 7.64
N GLY A 39 -8.26 2.84 6.31
CA GLY A 39 -9.47 2.45 5.60
C GLY A 39 -10.56 3.53 5.53
N ALA A 40 -10.24 4.78 5.86
CA ALA A 40 -11.16 5.92 5.69
C ALA A 40 -11.31 6.33 4.22
N GLU A 41 -10.40 5.88 3.35
CA GLU A 41 -10.48 6.02 1.91
C GLU A 41 -10.26 4.67 1.24
N LYS A 42 -11.06 4.38 0.20
CA LYS A 42 -11.03 3.10 -0.51
C LYS A 42 -9.72 2.93 -1.28
N VAL A 43 -9.12 1.75 -1.14
CA VAL A 43 -7.96 1.29 -1.91
C VAL A 43 -8.45 0.36 -3.03
N TRP A 44 -7.88 0.54 -4.22
CA TRP A 44 -8.15 -0.29 -5.39
C TRP A 44 -7.00 -1.28 -5.64
N PRO A 45 -7.24 -2.40 -6.36
CA PRO A 45 -6.14 -3.23 -6.82
C PRO A 45 -5.17 -2.34 -7.62
N ASN A 46 -3.88 -2.51 -7.39
CA ASN A 46 -2.84 -1.71 -8.05
C ASN A 46 -2.93 -0.19 -7.81
N ASP A 47 -3.47 0.24 -6.66
CA ASP A 47 -3.51 1.68 -6.31
C ASP A 47 -2.10 2.29 -6.37
N ARG A 48 -1.89 3.20 -7.34
CA ARG A 48 -0.59 3.81 -7.63
C ARG A 48 -0.01 4.55 -6.42
N ARG A 49 -0.87 5.04 -5.51
CA ARG A 49 -0.44 5.75 -4.29
C ARG A 49 0.21 4.79 -3.31
N ILE A 50 -0.39 3.62 -3.11
CA ILE A 50 0.13 2.56 -2.26
C ILE A 50 1.41 1.99 -2.86
N ILE A 51 1.43 1.71 -4.17
CA ILE A 51 2.63 1.22 -4.87
C ILE A 51 3.79 2.22 -4.75
N ALA A 52 3.53 3.53 -4.91
CA ALA A 52 4.57 4.55 -4.80
C ALA A 52 5.21 4.60 -3.40
N VAL A 53 4.40 4.44 -2.34
CA VAL A 53 4.88 4.33 -0.96
C VAL A 53 5.62 3.01 -0.75
N GLY A 54 5.07 1.91 -1.24
CA GLY A 54 5.67 0.57 -1.17
C GLY A 54 7.09 0.56 -1.74
N LYS A 55 7.28 1.18 -2.91
CA LYS A 55 8.60 1.34 -3.52
C LYS A 55 9.62 2.02 -2.61
N ILE A 56 9.21 3.04 -1.85
CA ILE A 56 10.10 3.74 -0.90
C ILE A 56 10.39 2.88 0.33
N LEU A 57 9.42 2.06 0.73
CA LEU A 57 9.56 1.08 1.81
C LEU A 57 10.34 -0.19 1.38
N GLY A 58 10.72 -0.29 0.11
CA GLY A 58 11.39 -1.45 -0.46
C GLY A 58 10.49 -2.69 -0.53
N LEU A 59 9.22 -2.49 -0.86
CA LEU A 59 8.22 -3.54 -1.07
C LEU A 59 7.87 -3.63 -2.56
N SER A 60 7.61 -4.85 -3.02
CA SER A 60 6.95 -5.12 -4.28
C SER A 60 5.46 -4.71 -4.23
N PRO A 61 4.81 -4.44 -5.37
CA PRO A 61 3.37 -4.15 -5.41
C PRO A 61 2.53 -5.21 -4.69
N GLU A 62 2.90 -6.48 -4.82
CA GLU A 62 2.20 -7.63 -4.26
C GLU A 62 2.20 -7.60 -2.73
N GLU A 63 3.35 -7.28 -2.15
CA GLU A 63 3.51 -7.16 -0.70
C GLU A 63 2.75 -5.96 -0.10
N CYS A 64 2.25 -5.03 -0.92
CA CYS A 64 1.57 -3.83 -0.44
C CYS A 64 0.08 -4.03 -0.14
N PHE A 65 -0.54 -5.08 -0.67
CA PHE A 65 -1.96 -5.36 -0.51
C PHE A 65 -2.16 -6.72 0.18
N GLU A 66 -3.31 -6.92 0.83
CA GLU A 66 -3.64 -8.25 1.40
C GLU A 66 -3.80 -9.29 0.27
N GLU A 67 -3.43 -10.55 0.52
CA GLU A 67 -3.42 -11.63 -0.49
C GLU A 67 -4.79 -11.86 -1.13
N GLU A 68 -5.87 -11.65 -0.37
CA GLU A 68 -7.27 -11.70 -0.86
C GLU A 68 -7.58 -10.66 -1.96
N CYS A 69 -6.64 -9.78 -2.30
CA CYS A 69 -6.81 -8.72 -3.30
C CYS A 69 -6.14 -9.06 -4.65
N PHE A 70 -5.33 -10.12 -4.70
CA PHE A 70 -4.73 -10.64 -5.92
C PHE A 70 -5.55 -11.83 -6.44
N GLU A 71 -6.83 -11.60 -6.70
CA GLU A 71 -7.54 -12.53 -7.59
C GLU A 71 -7.03 -12.31 -9.01
N PHE A 72 -6.45 -13.37 -9.55
CA PHE A 72 -5.74 -13.43 -10.81
C PHE A 72 -6.67 -13.11 -11.98
N GLU A 73 -6.50 -11.95 -12.61
CA GLU A 73 -6.80 -11.83 -14.04
C GLU A 73 -5.61 -12.40 -14.82
N ASN A 74 -5.55 -13.73 -14.94
CA ASN A 74 -4.84 -14.44 -16.03
C ASN A 74 -5.18 -15.94 -16.04
N GLY A 75 -6.39 -16.26 -16.52
CA GLY A 75 -6.73 -17.46 -17.29
C GLY A 75 -6.40 -18.86 -16.73
N LYS A 76 -7.44 -19.56 -16.22
CA LYS A 76 -7.54 -20.97 -15.75
C LYS A 76 -7.05 -21.21 -14.30
N GLU A 77 -7.62 -22.12 -13.49
CA GLU A 77 -8.24 -23.44 -13.77
C GLU A 77 -9.12 -23.94 -12.58
N LEU A 78 -10.08 -24.85 -12.89
CA LEU A 78 -11.11 -25.55 -12.06
C LEU A 78 -12.39 -24.80 -11.63
#